data_AF-A0AA86V927-F1
#
_entry.id   AF-A0AA86V927-F1
#
_cell.length_a   1.000
_cell.length_b   1.000
_cell.length_c   1.000
_cell.angle_alpha   90.00
_cell.angle_beta   90.00
_cell.angle_gamma   90.00
#
_symmetry.space_group_name_H-M   'P 1'
#
loop_
_entity.id
_entity.type
_entity.pdbx_description
1 polymer ?
#
loop_
_entity_poly.entity_id
_entity_poly.type
_entity_poly.pdbx_seq_one_letter_code
_entity_poly.pdbx_strand_id
1 'polypeptide(L)'
;MGMFGKSASSLTLTLKLWVVVVLVSCAKNGRVVGQLIIEVTNTLDNGSLDLTVSCPNIGPASYLLRPGAFHQWINGCAAAESGGPPFLCSFKWNGASRMFNMYDPSRDSDCEECHWYVKETGPYMKTTVMDH
;
A
#
# COMPACT_ATOMS: atom_id res chain seq x y z
N MET A 1 0.18 65.86 7.66
CA MET A 1 0.74 64.92 6.66
C MET A 1 1.11 63.63 7.36
N GLY A 2 0.45 62.52 7.00
CA GLY A 2 0.62 61.22 7.66
C GLY A 2 1.94 60.56 7.31
N MET A 3 2.62 60.02 8.33
CA MET A 3 3.85 59.24 8.16
C MET A 3 3.51 57.82 7.73
N PHE A 4 3.90 57.50 6.49
CA PHE A 4 4.14 56.15 5.99
C PHE A 4 5.22 55.45 6.83
N GLY A 5 5.08 54.13 7.03
CA GLY A 5 6.24 53.28 7.28
C GLY A 5 6.17 52.37 8.50
N LYS A 6 5.26 51.40 8.51
CA LYS A 6 5.40 50.17 9.33
C LYS A 6 4.74 48.98 8.62
N SER A 7 5.31 48.47 7.53
CA SER A 7 4.83 47.19 6.98
C SER A 7 5.86 46.51 6.07
N ALA A 8 7.00 46.11 6.65
CA ALA A 8 7.95 45.23 5.96
C ALA A 8 8.46 44.11 6.88
N SER A 9 8.55 44.36 8.18
CA SER A 9 9.08 43.40 9.16
C SER A 9 8.08 42.31 9.59
N SER A 10 6.78 42.50 9.37
CA SER A 10 5.73 41.51 9.73
C SER A 10 5.56 40.43 8.65
N LEU A 11 5.62 40.83 7.37
CA LEU A 11 5.44 39.94 6.22
C LEU A 11 6.61 38.96 6.03
N THR A 12 7.82 39.33 6.47
CA THR A 12 9.00 38.46 6.42
C THR A 12 8.95 37.36 7.47
N LEU A 13 8.33 37.63 8.63
CA LEU A 13 8.16 36.67 9.72
C LEU A 13 7.12 35.60 9.39
N THR A 14 6.01 35.98 8.76
CA THR A 14 4.96 35.05 8.33
C THR A 14 5.40 34.16 7.17
N LEU A 15 6.19 34.70 6.23
CA LEU A 15 6.75 33.93 5.11
C LEU A 15 7.72 32.85 5.59
N LYS A 16 8.58 33.15 6.57
CA LYS A 16 9.49 32.16 7.18
C LYS A 16 8.73 31.09 7.97
N LEU A 17 7.64 31.47 8.65
CA LEU A 17 6.83 30.52 9.41
C LEU A 17 6.14 29.50 8.49
N TRP A 18 5.64 29.93 7.34
CA TRP A 18 5.07 29.02 6.33
C TRP A 18 6.11 28.07 5.74
N VAL A 19 7.33 28.53 5.46
CA VAL A 19 8.42 27.68 4.98
C VAL A 19 8.76 26.59 6.01
N VAL A 20 8.78 26.91 7.30
CA VAL A 20 9.02 25.93 8.37
C VAL A 20 7.87 24.93 8.50
N VAL A 21 6.60 25.36 8.39
CA VAL A 21 5.44 24.44 8.43
C VAL A 21 5.44 23.49 7.23
N VAL A 22 5.80 23.97 6.03
CA VAL A 22 5.94 23.13 4.83
C VAL A 22 7.06 22.11 5.01
N LEU A 23 8.21 22.50 5.55
CA LEU A 23 9.35 21.61 5.81
C LEU A 23 9.07 20.55 6.91
N VAL A 24 8.14 20.81 7.83
CA VAL A 24 7.80 19.89 8.94
C VAL A 24 6.74 18.85 8.54
N SER A 25 6.16 18.92 7.34
CA SER A 25 5.13 17.99 6.87
C SER A 25 5.59 16.52 6.77
N CYS A 26 6.91 16.25 6.81
CA CYS A 26 7.49 14.91 6.87
C CYS A 26 8.30 14.63 8.15
N ALA A 27 8.20 15.46 9.19
CA ALA A 27 8.73 15.12 10.51
C ALA A 27 7.76 14.16 11.21
N LYS A 28 7.50 13.01 10.60
CA LYS A 28 6.96 11.86 11.33
C LYS A 28 8.10 11.43 12.26
N ASN A 29 7.82 11.34 13.56
CA ASN A 29 8.72 10.73 14.54
C ASN A 29 9.37 9.51 13.89
N GLY A 30 10.70 9.44 13.87
CA GLY A 30 11.47 8.36 13.26
C GLY A 30 11.14 7.02 13.91
N ARG A 31 10.00 6.44 13.51
CA ARG A 31 9.78 5.01 13.53
C ARG A 31 10.41 4.53 12.25
N VAL A 32 11.30 3.55 12.36
CA VAL A 32 11.59 2.68 11.23
C VAL A 32 10.24 2.07 10.87
N VAL A 33 9.57 2.66 9.87
CA VAL A 33 8.34 2.10 9.34
C VAL A 33 8.78 0.85 8.60
N GLY A 34 8.51 -0.33 9.18
CA GLY A 34 8.68 -1.59 8.48
C GLY A 34 7.94 -1.48 7.15
N GLN A 35 8.63 -1.81 6.05
CA GLN A 35 8.01 -1.83 4.74
C GLN A 35 7.06 -3.02 4.70
N LEU A 36 5.77 -2.76 4.51
CA LEU A 36 4.80 -3.83 4.30
C LEU A 36 4.96 -4.37 2.88
N ILE A 37 5.35 -5.63 2.77
CA ILE A 37 5.50 -6.35 1.51
C ILE A 37 4.28 -7.25 1.34
N ILE A 38 3.54 -7.07 0.25
CA ILE A 38 2.44 -7.95 -0.15
C ILE A 38 2.83 -8.65 -1.44
N GLU A 39 2.90 -9.98 -1.41
CA GLU A 39 3.18 -10.82 -2.57
C GLU A 39 1.97 -11.69 -2.89
N VAL A 40 1.59 -11.75 -4.16
CA VAL A 40 0.63 -12.72 -4.71
C VAL A 40 1.38 -13.72 -5.56
N THR A 41 1.26 -15.00 -5.26
CA THR A 41 1.70 -16.10 -6.10
C THR A 41 0.51 -16.86 -6.68
N ASN A 42 0.55 -17.11 -7.99
CA ASN A 42 -0.46 -17.91 -8.68
C ASN A 42 -0.20 -19.42 -8.48
N THR A 43 -1.13 -20.11 -7.80
CA THR A 43 -1.12 -21.57 -7.62
C THR A 43 -2.43 -22.23 -8.07
N LEU A 44 -3.19 -21.58 -8.95
CA LEU A 44 -4.46 -22.08 -9.45
C LEU A 44 -4.30 -23.39 -10.22
N ASP A 45 -5.24 -24.30 -10.01
CA ASP A 45 -5.43 -25.58 -10.66
C ASP A 45 -4.14 -26.40 -10.71
N ASN A 46 -3.52 -26.54 -9.53
CA ASN A 46 -2.23 -27.21 -9.38
C ASN A 46 -1.12 -26.61 -10.29
N GLY A 47 -1.21 -25.30 -10.56
CA GLY A 47 -0.30 -24.58 -11.44
C GLY A 47 -0.60 -24.74 -12.93
N SER A 48 -1.87 -24.79 -13.34
CA SER A 48 -2.24 -24.89 -14.76
C SER A 48 -2.90 -23.62 -15.32
N LEU A 49 -3.53 -22.80 -14.47
CA LEU A 49 -4.34 -21.66 -14.90
C LEU A 49 -3.63 -20.32 -14.70
N ASP A 50 -3.87 -19.39 -15.62
CA ASP A 50 -3.46 -18.00 -15.47
C ASP A 50 -4.37 -17.25 -14.47
N LEU A 51 -3.75 -16.38 -13.67
CA LEU A 51 -4.42 -15.48 -12.74
C LEU A 51 -4.24 -14.05 -13.21
N THR A 52 -5.33 -13.30 -13.35
CA THR A 52 -5.25 -11.83 -13.46
C THR A 52 -5.53 -11.21 -12.09
N VAL A 53 -4.61 -10.38 -11.60
CA VAL A 53 -4.77 -9.62 -10.35
C VAL A 53 -4.79 -8.11 -10.63
N SER A 54 -5.68 -7.38 -9.98
CA SER A 54 -5.68 -5.92 -9.98
C SER A 54 -6.03 -5.38 -8.60
N CYS A 55 -5.38 -4.29 -8.18
CA CYS A 55 -5.61 -3.67 -6.87
C CYS A 55 -5.97 -2.19 -7.07
N PRO A 56 -7.25 -1.87 -7.32
CA PRO A 56 -7.67 -0.52 -7.73
C PRO A 56 -7.31 0.59 -6.73
N ASN A 57 -7.17 0.24 -5.45
CA ASN A 57 -6.82 1.19 -4.38
C ASN A 57 -5.31 1.49 -4.28
N ILE A 58 -4.48 0.73 -5.02
CA ILE A 58 -3.03 0.98 -5.19
C ILE A 58 -2.80 1.72 -6.52
N GLY A 59 -3.52 1.33 -7.57
CA GLY A 59 -3.39 1.95 -8.89
C GLY A 59 -4.20 1.21 -9.97
N PRO A 60 -4.19 1.70 -11.21
CA PRO A 60 -5.02 1.17 -12.30
C PRO A 60 -4.46 -0.11 -12.93
N ALA A 61 -3.25 -0.52 -12.57
CA ALA A 61 -2.56 -1.64 -13.19
C ALA A 61 -3.24 -2.98 -12.91
N SER A 62 -3.20 -3.86 -13.92
CA SER A 62 -3.60 -5.26 -13.81
C SER A 62 -2.42 -6.14 -14.26
N TYR A 63 -2.21 -7.25 -13.56
CA TYR A 63 -1.07 -8.14 -13.77
C TYR A 63 -1.57 -9.54 -14.12
N LEU A 64 -1.11 -10.07 -15.25
CA LEU A 64 -1.33 -11.45 -15.64
C LEU A 64 -0.19 -12.32 -15.09
N LEU A 65 -0.51 -13.16 -14.12
CA LEU A 65 0.41 -14.09 -13.48
C LEU A 65 0.20 -15.47 -14.08
N ARG A 66 1.18 -15.94 -14.84
CA ARG A 66 1.25 -17.34 -15.29
C ARG A 66 1.39 -18.29 -14.10
N PRO A 67 1.14 -19.59 -14.26
CA PRO A 67 1.35 -20.54 -13.17
C PRO A 67 2.72 -20.43 -12.50
N GLY A 68 2.73 -20.37 -11.16
CA GLY A 68 3.94 -20.21 -10.36
C GLY A 68 4.55 -18.81 -10.37
N ALA A 69 4.07 -17.89 -11.21
CA ALA A 69 4.54 -16.51 -11.20
C ALA A 69 3.94 -15.74 -10.02
N PHE A 70 4.64 -14.69 -9.61
CA PHE A 70 4.23 -13.81 -8.53
C PHE A 70 4.32 -12.33 -8.92
N HIS A 71 3.62 -11.49 -8.15
CA HIS A 71 3.75 -10.04 -8.20
C HIS A 71 3.74 -9.47 -6.80
N GLN A 72 4.54 -8.44 -6.58
CA GLN A 72 4.76 -7.83 -5.27
C GLN A 72 4.42 -6.35 -5.29
N TRP A 73 3.85 -5.89 -4.17
CA TRP A 73 3.71 -4.48 -3.83
C TRP A 73 4.47 -4.20 -2.54
N ILE A 74 5.21 -3.09 -2.53
CA ILE A 74 5.93 -2.60 -1.35
C ILE A 74 5.22 -1.32 -0.91
N ASN A 75 4.71 -1.31 0.33
CA ASN A 75 4.11 -0.12 0.91
C ASN A 75 4.93 0.38 2.10
N GLY A 76 5.60 1.52 1.89
CA GLY A 76 6.44 2.15 2.91
C GLY A 76 5.73 3.14 3.83
N CYS A 77 4.46 3.51 3.58
CA CYS A 77 3.66 4.46 4.39
C CYS A 77 2.36 4.96 3.73
N ALA A 78 2.02 4.51 2.52
CA ALA A 78 0.91 5.06 1.76
C ALA A 78 -0.43 4.58 2.36
N ALA A 79 -1.19 5.53 2.90
CA ALA A 79 -2.63 5.37 3.04
C ALA A 79 -3.22 5.15 1.64
N ALA A 80 -4.27 4.34 1.52
CA ALA A 80 -4.95 4.14 0.24
C ALA A 80 -5.33 5.49 -0.36
N GLU A 81 -5.07 5.67 -1.65
CA GLU A 81 -5.45 6.91 -2.37
C GLU A 81 -6.97 7.14 -2.34
N SER A 82 -7.76 6.09 -2.11
CA SER A 82 -9.22 6.06 -2.16
C SER A 82 -9.92 5.92 -0.79
N GLY A 83 -9.21 5.96 0.34
CA GLY A 83 -9.83 5.84 1.68
C GLY A 83 -10.40 4.46 2.04
N GLY A 84 -10.19 3.43 1.21
CA GLY A 84 -10.49 2.02 1.50
C GLY A 84 -9.26 1.20 1.91
N PRO A 85 -9.35 -0.13 2.03
CA PRO A 85 -8.17 -0.98 2.25
C PRO A 85 -7.23 -0.88 1.04
N PRO A 86 -5.96 -0.48 1.18
CA PRO A 86 -5.05 -0.28 0.05
C PRO A 86 -4.93 -1.54 -0.80
N PHE A 87 -4.98 -2.71 -0.16
CA PHE A 87 -4.79 -4.00 -0.81
C PHE A 87 -6.10 -4.79 -1.00
N LEU A 88 -7.21 -4.10 -1.21
CA LEU A 88 -8.43 -4.72 -1.72
C LEU A 88 -8.25 -5.03 -3.22
N CYS A 89 -7.94 -6.28 -3.54
CA CYS A 89 -7.59 -6.70 -4.88
C CYS A 89 -8.65 -7.63 -5.50
N SER A 90 -8.81 -7.52 -6.82
CA SER A 90 -9.60 -8.42 -7.66
C SER A 90 -8.71 -9.52 -8.22
N PHE A 91 -9.16 -10.76 -8.12
CA PHE A 91 -8.53 -11.96 -8.63
C PHE A 91 -9.47 -12.61 -9.65
N LYS A 92 -9.00 -12.79 -10.87
CA LYS A 92 -9.80 -13.30 -11.99
C LYS A 92 -9.12 -14.47 -12.67
N TRP A 93 -9.87 -15.55 -12.86
CA TRP A 93 -9.43 -16.75 -13.58
C TRP A 93 -10.66 -17.48 -14.11
N ASN A 94 -10.60 -18.04 -15.32
CA ASN A 94 -11.66 -18.86 -15.92
C ASN A 94 -13.10 -18.30 -15.75
N GLY A 95 -13.28 -17.00 -15.99
CA GLY A 95 -14.58 -16.31 -15.83
C GLY A 95 -15.02 -16.05 -14.37
N ALA A 96 -14.35 -16.63 -13.38
CA ALA A 96 -14.52 -16.29 -11.97
C ALA A 96 -13.84 -14.96 -11.65
N SER A 97 -14.42 -14.23 -10.70
CA SER A 97 -13.87 -12.99 -10.16
C SER A 97 -14.13 -12.94 -8.66
N ARG A 98 -13.08 -12.75 -7.86
CA ARG A 98 -13.19 -12.62 -6.40
C ARG A 98 -12.45 -11.38 -5.93
N MET A 99 -13.03 -10.69 -4.94
CA MET A 99 -12.38 -9.58 -4.24
C MET A 99 -11.83 -10.09 -2.91
N PHE A 100 -10.63 -9.67 -2.53
CA PHE A 100 -10.05 -10.00 -1.24
C PHE A 100 -9.16 -8.87 -0.74
N ASN A 101 -9.28 -8.56 0.55
CA ASN A 101 -8.37 -7.63 1.20
C ASN A 101 -7.12 -8.39 1.68
N MET A 102 -6.01 -8.19 0.98
CA MET A 102 -4.75 -8.89 1.23
C MET A 102 -4.04 -8.42 2.50
N TYR A 103 -4.46 -7.31 3.08
CA TYR A 103 -3.93 -6.85 4.35
C TYR A 103 -5.01 -6.17 5.18
N ASP A 104 -5.33 -6.77 6.31
CA ASP A 104 -6.20 -6.20 7.32
C ASP A 104 -5.41 -6.08 8.63
N PRO A 105 -5.16 -4.87 9.15
CA PRO A 105 -4.42 -4.69 10.40
C PRO A 105 -5.00 -5.45 11.60
N SER A 106 -6.29 -5.80 11.59
CA SER A 106 -6.89 -6.61 12.67
C SER A 106 -6.57 -8.10 12.56
N ARG A 107 -6.19 -8.59 11.37
CA ARG A 107 -5.84 -9.99 11.07
C ARG A 107 -4.34 -10.21 10.92
N ASP A 108 -3.65 -9.23 10.33
CA ASP A 108 -2.28 -9.37 9.77
C ASP A 108 -1.29 -8.38 10.41
N SER A 109 -1.56 -7.87 11.62
CA SER A 109 -0.70 -6.84 12.26
C SER A 109 0.75 -7.27 12.49
N ASP A 110 1.00 -8.57 12.56
CA ASP A 110 2.30 -9.22 12.72
C ASP A 110 2.98 -9.56 11.39
N CYS A 111 2.32 -9.26 10.27
CA CYS A 111 2.80 -9.57 8.94
C CYS A 111 3.54 -8.37 8.32
N GLU A 112 4.87 -8.44 8.30
CA GLU A 112 5.71 -7.48 7.56
C GLU A 112 5.88 -7.89 6.09
N GLU A 113 5.97 -9.20 5.84
CA GLU A 113 6.03 -9.81 4.52
C GLU A 113 4.91 -10.84 4.34
N CYS A 114 3.83 -10.44 3.65
CA CYS A 114 2.65 -11.26 3.47
C CYS A 114 2.68 -11.97 2.12
N HIS A 115 3.04 -13.26 2.16
CA HIS A 115 3.04 -14.14 1.00
C HIS A 115 1.69 -14.85 0.86
N TRP A 116 0.90 -14.38 -0.11
CA TRP A 116 -0.40 -14.94 -0.45
C TRP A 116 -0.30 -15.86 -1.65
N TYR A 117 -0.92 -17.02 -1.54
CA TYR A 117 -1.03 -18.00 -2.61
C TYR A 117 -2.49 -18.12 -3.02
N VAL A 118 -2.76 -18.08 -4.33
CA VAL A 118 -4.13 -18.10 -4.85
C VAL A 118 -4.46 -19.49 -5.38
N LYS A 119 -5.56 -20.05 -4.87
CA LYS A 119 -6.20 -21.30 -5.33
C LYS A 119 -7.66 -21.03 -5.66
N GLU A 120 -8.36 -22.02 -6.22
CA GLU A 120 -9.78 -21.96 -6.60
C GLU A 120 -10.68 -21.54 -5.43
N THR A 121 -10.34 -22.02 -4.24
CA THR A 121 -11.06 -21.71 -3.00
C THR A 121 -10.88 -20.27 -2.55
N GLY A 122 -9.78 -19.63 -2.96
CA GLY A 122 -9.41 -18.26 -2.65
C GLY A 122 -7.93 -18.10 -2.25
N PRO A 123 -7.51 -16.86 -1.96
CA PRO A 123 -6.18 -16.58 -1.41
C PRO A 123 -6.00 -17.18 -0.01
N TYR A 124 -4.81 -17.70 0.27
CA TYR A 124 -4.39 -18.09 1.62
C TYR A 124 -2.96 -17.60 1.88
N MET A 125 -2.68 -17.17 3.11
CA MET A 125 -1.34 -16.76 3.52
C MET A 125 -0.59 -17.96 4.04
N LYS A 126 0.65 -18.16 3.60
CA LYS A 126 1.53 -19.16 4.21
C LYS A 126 2.21 -18.49 5.41
N THR A 127 1.80 -18.83 6.62
CA THR A 127 2.53 -18.41 7.81
C THR A 127 3.90 -19.07 7.78
N THR A 128 4.95 -18.29 7.51
CA THR A 128 6.30 -18.68 7.91
C THR A 128 6.32 -18.59 9.42
N VAL A 129 6.27 -19.75 10.09
CA VAL A 129 6.64 -19.81 11.50
C VAL A 129 8.07 -19.25 11.54
N MET A 130 8.25 -18.07 12.14
CA MET A 130 9.57 -17.67 12.60
C MET A 130 9.89 -18.61 13.75
N ASP A 131 10.45 -19.78 13.44
CA ASP A 131 11.15 -20.61 14.42
C ASP A 131 12.31 -19.76 14.95
N HIS A 132 12.09 -19.13 16.10
CA HIS A 132 13.14 -18.60 16.99
C HIS A 132 13.36 -19.59 18.12
#